data_AF-A0A934Z406-F1
#
_entry.id   AF-A0A934Z406-F1
#
_cell.length_a   1.000
_cell.length_b   1.000
_cell.length_c   1.000
_cell.angle_alpha   90.00
_cell.angle_beta   90.00
_cell.angle_gamma   90.00
#
_symmetry.space_group_name_H-M   'P 1'
#
loop_
_entity.id
_entity.type
_entity.pdbx_description
1 polymer ?
#
loop_
_entity_poly.entity_id
_entity_poly.type
_entity_poly.pdbx_seq_one_letter_code
_entity_poly.pdbx_strand_id
1 'polypeptide(L)'
;MSAYKTLQRRLTLGGREYHFVTCEGQRANPSRNHPEVPPTWALMAAGKRWTVMPELADQDEAEIDRQLLAWLGEHMGSEPGIIADRGDPASGRKG
;
A
#
# COMPACT_ATOMS: atom_id res chain seq x y z
N MET A 1 -6.57 -18.19 -23.71
CA MET A 1 -6.18 -16.92 -23.07
C MET A 1 -6.70 -16.95 -21.66
N SER A 2 -5.83 -16.94 -20.65
CA SER A 2 -6.29 -16.94 -19.27
C SER A 2 -6.74 -15.53 -18.94
N ALA A 3 -8.06 -15.33 -18.86
CA ALA A 3 -8.65 -14.11 -18.36
C ALA A 3 -8.37 -14.03 -16.86
N TYR A 4 -7.17 -13.59 -16.48
CA TYR A 4 -6.90 -13.30 -15.09
C TYR A 4 -7.86 -12.19 -14.66
N LYS A 5 -8.61 -12.46 -13.59
CA LYS A 5 -9.60 -11.54 -13.08
C LYS A 5 -8.89 -10.59 -12.12
N THR A 6 -8.64 -9.37 -12.57
CA THR A 6 -8.17 -8.30 -11.68
C THR A 6 -9.15 -8.15 -10.52
N LEU A 7 -8.65 -8.33 -9.30
CA LEU A 7 -9.38 -8.08 -8.07
C LEU A 7 -9.22 -6.61 -7.69
N GLN A 8 -10.27 -6.03 -7.12
CA GLN A 8 -10.28 -4.64 -6.68
C GLN A 8 -10.84 -4.57 -5.26
N ARG A 9 -10.18 -3.80 -4.40
CA ARG A 9 -10.59 -3.55 -3.01
C ARG A 9 -10.61 -2.07 -2.73
N ARG A 10 -11.67 -1.61 -2.05
CA ARG A 10 -11.78 -0.24 -1.57
C ARG A 10 -11.83 -0.29 -0.06
N LEU A 11 -10.83 0.33 0.56
CA LEU A 11 -10.69 0.35 2.01
C LEU A 11 -10.69 1.80 2.47
N THR A 12 -11.26 2.03 3.64
CA THR A 12 -11.34 3.36 4.23
C THR A 12 -10.50 3.40 5.48
N LEU A 13 -9.53 4.31 5.54
CA LEU A 13 -8.71 4.57 6.73
C LEU A 13 -8.76 6.06 7.07
N GLY A 14 -9.18 6.39 8.30
CA GLY A 14 -9.25 7.78 8.77
C GLY A 14 -10.16 8.69 7.92
N GLY A 15 -11.25 8.14 7.36
CA GLY A 15 -12.17 8.88 6.49
C GLY A 15 -11.67 9.10 5.06
N ARG A 16 -10.52 8.52 4.68
CA ARG A 16 -10.01 8.53 3.30
C ARG A 16 -10.23 7.17 2.65
N GLU A 17 -10.76 7.17 1.43
CA GLU A 17 -10.92 5.95 0.62
C GLU A 17 -9.62 5.67 -0.16
N TYR A 18 -9.19 4.42 -0.13
CA TYR A 18 -8.01 3.90 -0.81
C TYR A 18 -8.41 2.77 -1.74
N HIS A 19 -8.01 2.87 -3.00
CA HIS A 19 -8.36 1.90 -4.05
C HIS A 19 -7.17 1.00 -4.39
N PHE A 20 -7.31 -0.28 -4.06
CA PHE A 20 -6.35 -1.33 -4.35
C PHE A 20 -6.81 -2.18 -5.52
N VAL A 21 -5.85 -2.58 -6.35
CA VAL A 21 -6.08 -3.46 -7.49
C VAL A 21 -4.98 -4.51 -7.57
N THR A 22 -5.32 -5.74 -7.95
CA THR A 22 -4.30 -6.74 -8.29
C THR A 22 -3.80 -6.51 -9.70
N CYS A 23 -2.49 -6.42 -9.84
CA CYS A 23 -1.84 -6.40 -11.13
C CYS A 23 -1.58 -7.85 -11.56
N GLU A 24 -2.03 -8.20 -12.77
CA GLU A 24 -1.73 -9.51 -13.36
C GLU A 24 -0.21 -9.73 -13.35
N GLY A 25 0.19 -10.85 -12.76
CA GLY A 25 1.55 -11.33 -12.82
C GLY A 25 1.94 -11.66 -14.25
N GLN A 26 3.10 -11.20 -14.72
CA GLN A 26 3.58 -11.59 -16.05
C GLN A 26 3.91 -13.08 -16.04
N ARG A 27 3.18 -13.88 -16.84
CA ARG A 27 3.53 -15.27 -17.10
C ARG A 27 4.97 -15.35 -17.61
N ALA A 28 5.72 -16.34 -17.13
CA ALA A 28 7.05 -16.63 -17.64
C ALA A 28 6.98 -16.73 -19.17
N ASN A 29 7.72 -15.86 -19.86
CA ASN A 29 7.90 -15.98 -21.30
C ASN A 29 9.28 -16.60 -21.54
N PRO A 30 9.38 -17.92 -21.76
CA PRO A 30 10.67 -18.59 -21.91
C PRO A 30 11.44 -18.08 -23.15
N SER A 31 10.75 -17.50 -24.14
CA SER A 31 11.41 -16.89 -25.32
C SER A 31 12.10 -15.55 -25.04
N ARG A 32 11.84 -14.90 -23.89
CA ARG A 32 12.46 -13.61 -23.52
C ARG A 32 13.19 -13.64 -22.18
N ASN A 33 13.33 -14.81 -21.56
CA ASN A 33 13.96 -14.96 -20.25
C ASN A 33 13.33 -14.07 -19.15
N HIS A 34 12.03 -13.81 -19.27
CA HIS A 34 11.28 -13.07 -18.24
C HIS A 34 10.85 -14.05 -17.15
N PRO A 35 11.32 -13.88 -15.90
CA PRO A 35 10.85 -14.70 -14.79
C PRO A 35 9.36 -14.47 -14.58
N GLU A 36 8.67 -15.50 -14.08
CA GLU A 36 7.29 -15.38 -13.65
C GLU A 36 7.21 -14.32 -12.56
N VAL A 37 6.43 -13.26 -12.80
CA VAL A 37 6.12 -12.27 -11.78
C VAL A 37 4.78 -12.71 -11.18
N PRO A 38 4.69 -12.97 -9.87
CA PRO A 38 3.41 -13.31 -9.26
C PRO A 38 2.48 -12.09 -9.28
N PRO A 39 1.15 -12.31 -9.32
CA PRO A 39 0.20 -11.22 -9.17
C PRO A 39 0.45 -10.45 -7.87
N THR A 40 0.27 -9.14 -7.89
CA THR A 40 0.66 -8.26 -6.77
C THR A 40 -0.41 -7.20 -6.53
N TRP A 41 -0.73 -6.95 -5.26
CA TRP A 41 -1.60 -5.87 -4.84
C TRP A 41 -0.89 -4.53 -4.96
N ALA A 42 -1.56 -3.59 -5.61
CA ALA A 42 -1.07 -2.23 -5.75
C ALA A 42 -2.14 -1.21 -5.34
N LEU A 43 -1.71 -0.19 -4.59
CA LEU A 43 -2.53 0.96 -4.25
C LEU A 43 -2.46 2.00 -5.38
N MET A 44 -3.62 2.43 -5.86
CA MET A 44 -3.77 3.55 -6.77
C MET A 44 -4.11 4.81 -5.96
N ALA A 45 -3.12 5.66 -5.71
CA ALA A 45 -3.29 6.90 -4.95
C ALA A 45 -2.61 8.07 -5.66
N ALA A 46 -3.31 9.19 -5.80
CA ALA A 46 -2.81 10.42 -6.44
C ALA A 46 -2.15 10.21 -7.82
N GLY A 47 -2.73 9.32 -8.64
CA GLY A 47 -2.19 8.98 -9.97
C GLY A 47 -0.92 8.13 -9.96
N LYS A 48 -0.44 7.71 -8.78
CA LYS A 48 0.72 6.83 -8.62
C LYS A 48 0.29 5.44 -8.16
N ARG A 49 0.97 4.43 -8.68
CA ARG A 49 0.82 3.03 -8.27
C ARG A 49 1.89 2.69 -7.24
N TRP A 50 1.47 2.20 -6.08
CA TRP A 50 2.36 1.76 -5.01
C TRP A 50 2.21 0.25 -4.82
N THR A 51 3.31 -0.48 -4.93
CA THR A 51 3.31 -1.93 -4.68
C THR A 51 3.15 -2.18 -3.19
N VAL A 52 2.19 -3.02 -2.81
CA VAL A 52 1.81 -3.28 -1.42
C VAL A 52 2.33 -4.64 -0.99
N MET A 53 1.78 -5.70 -1.57
CA MET A 53 2.13 -7.09 -1.22
C MET A 53 1.83 -8.05 -2.38
N PRO A 54 2.53 -9.20 -2.50
CA PRO A 54 2.15 -10.24 -3.44
C PRO A 54 0.74 -10.77 -3.16
N GLU A 55 0.01 -11.14 -4.20
CA GLU A 55 -1.24 -11.87 -4.09
C GLU A 55 -0.92 -13.34 -3.79
N LEU A 56 -1.54 -13.87 -2.74
CA LEU A 56 -1.48 -15.30 -2.40
C LEU A 56 -2.81 -15.94 -2.80
N ALA A 57 -2.74 -17.02 -3.59
CA ALA A 57 -3.91 -17.66 -4.20
C ALA A 57 -4.91 -18.26 -3.19
N ASP A 58 -4.46 -18.57 -1.97
CA ASP A 58 -5.25 -19.18 -0.90
C ASP A 58 -5.61 -18.18 0.22
N GLN A 59 -5.45 -16.88 -0.03
CA GLN A 59 -5.66 -15.87 1.00
C GLN A 59 -7.12 -15.47 1.11
N ASP A 60 -7.64 -15.52 2.33
CA ASP A 60 -8.99 -15.08 2.63
C ASP A 60 -9.16 -13.57 2.40
N GLU A 61 -10.34 -13.19 1.90
CA GLU A 61 -10.69 -11.81 1.59
C GLU A 61 -10.55 -10.89 2.80
N ALA A 62 -10.95 -11.34 3.99
CA ALA A 62 -10.83 -10.55 5.22
C ALA A 62 -9.37 -10.40 5.67
N GLU A 63 -8.54 -11.41 5.41
CA GLU A 63 -7.11 -11.37 5.73
C GLU A 63 -6.34 -10.45 4.77
N ILE A 64 -6.73 -10.42 3.49
CA ILE A 64 -6.25 -9.44 2.52
C ILE A 64 -6.59 -8.02 3.02
N ASP A 65 -7.84 -7.77 3.38
CA ASP A 65 -8.29 -6.46 3.84
C ASP A 65 -7.54 -6.01 5.10
N ARG A 66 -7.28 -6.92 6.05
CA ARG A 66 -6.46 -6.63 7.24
C ARG A 66 -5.03 -6.23 6.89
N GLN A 67 -4.37 -6.96 6.00
CA GLN A 67 -2.99 -6.65 5.61
C GLN A 67 -2.89 -5.34 4.81
N LEU A 68 -3.85 -5.08 3.91
CA LEU A 68 -3.93 -3.81 3.19
C LEU A 68 -4.15 -2.63 4.15
N LEU A 69 -5.03 -2.79 5.15
CA LEU A 69 -5.25 -1.78 6.19
C LEU A 69 -4.02 -1.57 7.07
N ALA A 70 -3.33 -2.64 7.47
CA ALA A 70 -2.09 -2.56 8.25
C ALA A 70 -1.01 -1.78 7.48
N TRP A 71 -0.80 -2.13 6.21
CA TRP A 71 0.12 -1.43 5.33
C TRP A 71 -0.24 0.06 5.17
N LEU A 72 -1.54 0.40 5.04
CA LEU A 72 -1.98 1.80 5.04
C LEU A 72 -1.65 2.50 6.36
N GLY A 73 -1.84 1.83 7.50
CA GLY A 73 -1.46 2.38 8.80
C GLY A 73 0.03 2.72 8.89
N GLU A 74 0.88 1.82 8.40
CA GLU A 74 2.34 2.00 8.42
C GLU A 74 2.83 3.06 7.42
N HIS A 75 2.28 3.09 6.20
CA HIS A 75 2.78 3.92 5.11
C HIS A 75 2.00 5.23 4.90
N MET A 76 0.71 5.26 5.21
CA MET A 76 -0.19 6.42 5.02
C MET A 76 -0.64 7.04 6.34
N GLY A 77 -0.59 6.28 7.45
CA GLY A 77 -0.87 6.76 8.81
C GLY A 77 0.29 7.54 9.44
N SER A 78 1.45 7.60 8.79
CA SER A 78 2.53 8.50 9.19
C SER A 78 2.31 9.88 8.57
N GLU A 79 1.58 10.74 9.27
CA GLU A 79 1.93 12.15 9.25
C GLU A 79 3.24 12.30 10.05
N PRO A 80 4.41 12.60 9.47
CA PRO A 80 5.50 13.21 10.22
C PRO A 80 5.12 14.66 10.52
N GLY A 81 4.07 14.85 11.32
CA GLY A 81 3.41 16.16 11.50
C GLY A 81 3.11 16.51 12.95
N ILE A 82 3.20 15.56 13.88
CA ILE A 82 3.16 15.84 15.32
C ILE A 82 4.47 15.32 15.93
N ILE A 83 5.58 15.97 15.56
CA ILE A 83 6.61 16.22 16.57
C ILE A 83 5.91 17.02 17.65
N ALA A 84 5.61 16.34 18.74
CA ALA A 84 5.39 16.95 20.02
C ALA A 84 6.52 17.96 20.31
N ASP A 85 6.12 19.02 21.00
CA ASP A 85 7.00 19.99 21.66
C ASP A 85 7.58 21.12 20.81
N ARG A 86 6.73 22.10 20.50
CA ARG A 86 7.16 23.51 20.53
C ARG A 86 6.84 24.05 21.92
N GLY A 87 7.60 23.56 22.90
CA GLY A 87 7.38 23.80 24.32
C GLY A 87 8.64 24.20 25.05
N ASP A 88 9.48 25.06 24.47
CA ASP A 88 10.53 25.75 25.22
C ASP A 88 10.19 27.24 25.42
N PRO A 89 9.49 27.59 26.52
CA PRO A 89 9.38 28.95 26.99
C PRO A 89 10.20 29.13 28.27
N ALA A 90 11.50 29.45 28.18
CA ALA A 90 12.14 30.31 29.19
C ALA A 90 13.57 30.74 28.84
N SER A 91 13.71 32.06 28.63
CA SER A 91 14.68 32.92 29.31
C SER A 91 16.18 32.62 29.21
N GLY A 92 16.87 33.51 28.50
CA GLY A 92 18.32 33.69 28.64
C GLY A 92 18.90 34.94 27.99
N ARG A 93 18.17 36.06 27.96
CA ARG A 93 18.73 37.37 27.58
C ARG A 93 19.24 38.08 28.84
N LYS A 94 20.56 38.17 28.99
CA LYS A 94 21.36 39.19 29.72
C LYS A 94 22.79 38.63 29.80
N GLY A 95 23.86 39.35 29.54
CA GLY A 95 24.12 40.76 29.26
C GLY A 95 25.64 40.91 29.19
#